data_AF-A0A8X6FZY9-F1
#
_entry.id   AF-A0A8X6FZY9-F1
#
_cell.length_a   1.000
_cell.length_b   1.000
_cell.length_c   1.000
_cell.angle_alpha   90.00
_cell.angle_beta   90.00
_cell.angle_gamma   90.00
#
_symmetry.space_group_name_H-M   'P 1'
#
loop_
_entity.id
_entity.type
_entity.pdbx_description
1 polymer ?
#
loop_
_entity_poly.entity_id
_entity_poly.type
_entity_poly.pdbx_seq_one_letter_code
_entity_poly.pdbx_strand_id
1 'polypeptide(L)' 'MSSKKETRSKKMEISEEISPDQEKAVEELKRRLINEVTPKMLEDESLFYRFSKARDFKLPEAEAMLRK' A
#
# COMPACT_ATOMS: atom_id res chain seq x y z
N MET A 1 24.51 -9.59 -21.47
CA MET A 1 24.39 -8.31 -20.75
C MET A 1 23.54 -8.50 -19.53
N SER A 2 23.90 -7.79 -18.46
CA SER A 2 23.48 -7.93 -17.08
C SER A 2 21.97 -8.06 -16.83
N SER A 3 21.66 -9.00 -15.93
CA SER A 3 20.69 -8.92 -14.84
C SER A 3 19.86 -7.64 -14.74
N LYS A 4 18.54 -7.82 -14.82
CA LYS A 4 17.64 -7.23 -13.84
C LYS A 4 16.74 -8.35 -13.33
N LYS A 5 17.08 -8.86 -12.15
CA LYS A 5 16.23 -9.76 -11.38
C LYS A 5 14.96 -8.98 -11.10
N GLU A 6 13.89 -9.30 -11.80
CA GLU A 6 12.54 -8.92 -11.39
C GLU A 6 12.24 -9.72 -10.12
N THR A 7 12.70 -9.21 -8.98
CA THR A 7 12.30 -9.69 -7.68
C THR A 7 10.85 -9.27 -7.50
N ARG A 8 9.96 -10.11 -8.05
CA ARG A 8 8.52 -10.10 -7.77
C ARG A 8 8.35 -10.45 -6.29
N SER A 9 8.56 -9.46 -5.43
CA SER A 9 8.22 -9.53 -4.03
C SER A 9 6.75 -9.91 -3.95
N LYS A 10 6.54 -11.15 -3.49
CA LYS A 10 5.29 -11.77 -3.07
C LYS A 10 4.04 -10.95 -3.41
N LYS A 11 3.46 -11.27 -4.57
CA LYS A 11 2.18 -10.74 -5.05
C LYS A 11 1.16 -10.97 -3.95
N MET A 12 0.85 -9.92 -3.18
CA MET A 12 -0.32 -9.94 -2.29
C MET A 12 -1.50 -10.35 -3.17
N GLU A 13 -2.23 -11.38 -2.77
CA GLU A 13 -3.41 -11.88 -3.49
C GLU A 13 -4.55 -10.86 -3.35
N ILE A 14 -4.37 -9.70 -3.96
CA ILE A 14 -5.42 -8.79 -4.32
C ILE A 14 -5.92 -9.35 -5.65
N SER A 15 -7.06 -10.05 -5.63
CA SER A 15 -7.70 -10.61 -6.82
C SER A 15 -8.18 -9.55 -7.83
N GLU A 16 -7.87 -8.27 -7.59
CA GLU A 16 -8.12 -7.13 -8.46
C GLU A 16 -6.80 -6.60 -9.02
N GLU A 17 -6.70 -6.55 -10.34
CA GLU A 17 -5.61 -5.83 -11.00
C GLU A 17 -5.78 -4.34 -10.70
N ILE A 18 -4.89 -3.80 -9.86
CA ILE A 18 -4.81 -2.36 -9.64
C ILE A 18 -3.96 -1.68 -10.71
N SER A 19 -4.34 -0.47 -11.08
CA SER A 19 -3.57 0.38 -11.98
C SER A 19 -2.20 0.74 -11.36
N PRO A 20 -1.15 0.99 -12.16
CA PRO A 20 0.13 1.52 -11.67
C PRO A 20 -0.02 2.79 -10.81
N ASP A 21 -1.01 3.64 -11.08
CA ASP A 21 -1.27 4.83 -10.27
C ASP A 21 -1.84 4.49 -8.88
N GLN A 22 -2.66 3.44 -8.80
CA GLN A 22 -3.19 2.93 -7.54
C GLN A 22 -2.09 2.24 -6.72
N GLU A 23 -1.19 1.50 -7.38
CA GLU A 23 -0.01 0.91 -6.72
C GLU A 23 0.87 2.01 -6.11
N LYS A 24 1.17 3.07 -6.87
CA LYS A 24 1.91 4.24 -6.36
C LYS A 24 1.21 4.90 -5.18
N ALA A 25 -0.12 5.02 -5.21
CA ALA A 25 -0.88 5.59 -4.10
C ALA A 25 -0.75 4.73 -2.82
N VAL A 26 -0.81 3.41 -2.95
CA VAL A 26 -0.63 2.48 -1.81
C VAL A 26 0.80 2.56 -1.25
N GLU A 27 1.81 2.59 -2.12
CA GLU A 27 3.21 2.71 -1.69
C GLU A 27 3.50 4.05 -1.00
N GLU A 28 2.99 5.15 -1.54
CA GLU A 28 3.13 6.48 -0.92
C GLU A 28 2.41 6.56 0.43
N LEU A 29 1.23 5.94 0.55
CA LEU A 29 0.50 5.88 1.82
C LEU A 29 1.31 5.10 2.86
N LYS A 30 1.83 3.93 2.48
CA LYS A 30 2.72 3.13 3.32
C LYS A 30 3.93 3.93 3.77
N ARG A 31 4.62 4.61 2.85
CA ARG A 31 5.81 5.41 3.14
C ARG A 31 5.54 6.54 4.14
N ARG A 32 4.40 7.21 4.04
CA ARG A 32 4.02 8.31 4.94
C ARG A 32 3.68 7.82 6.34
N LEU A 33 3.02 6.67 6.43
CA LEU A 33 2.41 6.20 7.68
C LEU A 33 3.20 5.09 8.37
N ILE A 34 4.24 4.53 7.76
CA ILE A 34 5.04 3.43 8.33
C ILE A 34 5.55 3.73 9.76
N ASN A 35 5.81 5.00 10.05
CA ASN A 35 6.29 5.47 11.36
C ASN A 35 5.16 5.91 12.31
N GLU A 36 3.92 6.02 11.82
CA GLU A 36 2.76 6.47 12.58
C GLU A 36 1.82 5.32 12.96
N VAL A 37 1.78 4.25 12.16
CA VAL A 37 0.99 3.06 12.49
C VAL A 37 1.75 2.14 13.44
N THR A 38 1.01 1.38 14.24
CA THR A 38 1.61 0.44 15.20
C THR A 38 2.24 -0.76 14.47
N PRO A 39 3.28 -1.41 15.05
CA PRO A 39 3.84 -2.64 14.49
C PRO A 39 2.80 -3.74 14.25
N LYS A 40 1.77 -3.81 15.10
CA LYS A 40 0.65 -4.76 14.95
C LYS A 40 -0.17 -4.53 13.69
N MET A 41 -0.33 -3.27 13.27
CA MET A 41 -1.01 -2.94 12.02
C MET A 41 -0.16 -3.30 10.80
N LEU A 42 1.17 -3.25 10.93
CA LEU A 42 2.12 -3.62 9.87
C LEU A 42 2.21 -5.12 9.62
N GLU A 43 1.70 -5.95 10.54
CA GLU A 43 1.54 -7.39 10.32
C GLU A 43 0.51 -7.68 9.22
N ASP A 44 -0.43 -6.76 8.97
CA ASP A 44 -1.35 -6.86 7.87
C ASP A 44 -0.78 -6.23 6.59
N GLU A 45 -0.26 -7.11 5.72
CA GLU A 45 0.25 -6.76 4.40
C GLU A 45 -0.79 -6.01 3.53
N SER A 46 -2.07 -6.28 3.73
CA SER A 46 -3.17 -5.67 2.98
C SER A 46 -3.67 -4.34 3.56
N LEU A 47 -3.15 -3.88 4.71
CA LEU A 47 -3.65 -2.73 5.44
C LEU A 47 -3.76 -1.50 4.54
N PHE A 48 -2.63 -1.04 4.00
CA PHE A 48 -2.58 0.16 3.18
C PHE A 48 -3.43 0.04 1.91
N TYR A 49 -3.52 -1.15 1.33
CA TYR A 49 -4.40 -1.41 0.19
C TYR A 49 -5.88 -1.25 0.57
N ARG A 50 -6.34 -1.85 1.68
CA ARG A 50 -7.74 -1.77 2.12
C ARG A 50 -8.15 -0.33 2.44
N PHE A 51 -7.29 0.42 3.12
CA PHE A 51 -7.55 1.83 3.44
C PHE A 51 -7.52 2.72 2.19
N SER A 52 -6.59 2.47 1.26
CA SER A 52 -6.57 3.17 -0.02
C SER A 52 -7.83 2.88 -0.82
N LYS A 53 -8.20 1.61 -0.97
CA LYS A 53 -9.40 1.18 -1.71
C LYS A 53 -10.67 1.78 -1.13
N ALA A 54 -10.82 1.81 0.19
CA ALA A 54 -11.98 2.38 0.88
C ALA A 54 -12.14 3.90 0.69
N ARG A 55 -11.15 4.57 0.10
CA ARG A 55 -11.13 6.01 -0.20
C ARG A 55 -10.84 6.29 -1.68
N ASP A 56 -11.14 5.34 -2.57
CA ASP A 56 -10.89 5.48 -4.01
C ASP A 56 -9.43 5.83 -4.35
N PHE A 57 -8.49 5.28 -3.56
CA PHE A 57 -7.06 5.54 -3.65
C PHE A 57 -6.65 7.01 -3.46
N LYS A 58 -7.51 7.79 -2.79
CA LYS A 58 -7.20 9.18 -2.43
C LYS A 58 -6.33 9.22 -1.18
N LEU A 59 -5.05 9.47 -1.42
CA LEU A 59 -4.01 9.55 -0.40
C LEU A 59 -4.39 10.39 0.84
N PRO A 60 -4.86 11.65 0.74
CA PRO A 60 -5.15 12.47 1.92
C PRO A 60 -6.30 11.90 2.77
N GLU A 61 -7.29 11.27 2.14
CA GLU A 61 -8.45 10.70 2.84
C GLU A 61 -8.07 9.39 3.54
N ALA A 62 -7.24 8.56 2.91
CA ALA A 62 -6.70 7.34 3.51
C ALA A 62 -5.73 7.66 4.67
N GLU A 63 -4.89 8.69 4.51
CA GLU A 63 -3.96 9.18 5.52
C GLU A 63 -4.70 9.69 6.77
N ALA A 64 -5.75 10.50 6.57
CA ALA A 64 -6.57 11.01 7.67
C ALA A 64 -7.31 9.90 8.44
N MET A 65 -7.61 8.77 7.81
CA MET A 65 -8.27 7.65 8.47
C MET A 65 -7.33 6.83 9.35
N LEU A 66 -6.07 6.64 8.91
CA LEU A 66 -5.07 5.86 9.65
C LEU A 66 -4.46 6.63 10.83
N ARG A 67 -4.56 7.97 10.82
CA ARG A 67 -4.15 8.84 11.94
C ARG A 67 -5.20 9.04 13.03
N LYS A 68 -6.42 8.52 12.85
CA LYS A 68 -7.49 8.58 13.85
C LYS A 68 -7.44 7.39 14.80
#